data_AF-A0A5K1AUJ3-F1
#
_entry.id   AF-A0A5K1AUJ3-F1
#
_cell.length_a   1.000
_cell.length_b   1.000
_cell.length_c   1.000
_cell.angle_alpha   90.00
_cell.angle_beta   90.00
_cell.angle_gamma   90.00
#
_symmetry.space_group_name_H-M   'P 1'
#
loop_
_entity.id
_entity.type
_entity.pdbx_description
1 polymer ?
#
loop_
_entity_poly.entity_id
_entity_poly.type
_entity_poly.pdbx_seq_one_letter_code
_entity_poly.pdbx_strand_id
1 'polypeptide(L)'
;DVIACDVINPDDIDVEFNSIGGLEPVKKALYELVILPLQRPELFSHGKLLTPQKGVLLYGPPGTGKTMLAKAIAKESGAVFINVRVSNLMSKWFGDAQKL
;
A
#
# COMPACT_ATOMS: atom_id res chain seq x y z
N ASP A 1 8.06 18.87 -6.40
CA ASP A 1 7.23 19.24 -5.23
C ASP A 1 5.79 18.72 -5.18
N VAL A 2 5.20 18.20 -6.26
CA VAL A 2 3.81 17.68 -6.24
C VAL A 2 3.64 16.42 -5.37
N ILE A 3 4.67 15.58 -5.26
CA ILE A 3 4.59 14.27 -4.57
C ILE A 3 4.62 14.44 -3.04
N ALA A 4 5.25 15.48 -2.50
CA ALA A 4 5.39 15.66 -1.05
C ALA A 4 4.04 15.78 -0.33
N CYS A 5 3.02 16.36 -0.97
CA CYS A 5 1.67 16.47 -0.43
C CYS A 5 0.91 15.13 -0.40
N ASP A 6 1.33 14.14 -1.19
CA ASP A 6 0.69 12.84 -1.29
C ASP A 6 1.35 11.79 -0.39
N VAL A 7 2.41 12.16 0.35
CA VAL A 7 3.12 11.30 1.31
C VAL A 7 2.47 11.41 2.68
N ILE A 8 2.09 10.27 3.26
CA ILE A 8 1.47 10.17 4.59
C ILE A 8 2.34 9.25 5.45
N ASN A 9 2.74 9.74 6.63
CA ASN A 9 3.48 8.94 7.61
C ASN A 9 2.53 7.89 8.22
N PRO A 10 2.96 6.64 8.42
CA PRO A 10 2.16 5.64 9.14
C PRO A 10 1.65 6.13 10.51
N ASP A 11 2.39 6.96 11.23
CA ASP A 11 1.94 7.49 12.52
C ASP A 11 0.67 8.34 12.42
N ASP A 12 0.48 9.05 11.30
CA ASP A 12 -0.67 9.91 11.01
C ASP A 12 -1.88 9.13 10.44
N ILE A 13 -1.78 7.81 10.31
CA ILE A 13 -2.87 6.95 9.85
C ILE A 13 -3.67 6.44 11.06
N ASP A 14 -4.95 6.84 11.15
CA ASP A 14 -5.88 6.46 12.23
C ASP A 14 -6.66 5.16 11.97
N VAL A 15 -6.25 4.36 10.99
CA VAL A 15 -6.96 3.14 10.57
C VAL A 15 -6.07 1.93 10.80
N GLU A 16 -6.59 0.95 11.54
CA GLU A 16 -5.94 -0.34 11.80
C GLU A 16 -6.66 -1.48 11.09
N PHE A 17 -6.02 -2.66 11.02
CA PHE A 17 -6.68 -3.87 10.49
C PHE A 17 -7.94 -4.25 11.27
N ASN A 18 -7.96 -3.95 12.57
CA ASN A 18 -9.10 -4.19 13.45
C ASN A 18 -10.27 -3.22 13.20
N SER A 19 -10.01 -2.05 12.63
CA SER A 19 -11.04 -1.06 12.29
C SER A 19 -11.90 -1.49 11.09
N ILE A 20 -11.45 -2.47 10.32
CA ILE A 20 -12.13 -2.98 9.12
C ILE A 20 -12.97 -4.18 9.53
N GLY A 21 -14.28 -4.17 9.34
CA GLY A 21 -15.13 -5.33 9.59
C GLY A 21 -14.97 -6.42 8.52
N GLY A 22 -14.84 -7.67 8.93
CA GLY A 22 -14.81 -8.82 8.01
C GLY A 22 -13.54 -8.93 7.17
N LEU A 23 -13.66 -9.57 5.99
CA LEU A 23 -12.58 -9.74 5.00
C LEU A 23 -11.37 -10.52 5.55
N GLU A 24 -11.55 -11.33 6.59
CA GLU A 24 -10.51 -12.14 7.24
C GLU A 24 -9.61 -12.89 6.25
N PRO A 25 -10.13 -13.61 5.23
CA PRO A 25 -9.28 -14.29 4.26
C PRO A 25 -8.43 -13.31 3.43
N VAL A 26 -8.98 -12.15 3.08
CA VAL A 26 -8.28 -11.11 2.31
C VAL A 26 -7.22 -10.43 3.18
N LYS A 27 -7.56 -10.09 4.42
CA LYS A 27 -6.63 -9.54 5.41
C LYS A 27 -5.44 -10.47 5.64
N LYS A 28 -5.70 -11.77 5.83
CA LYS A 28 -4.65 -12.77 6.00
C LYS A 28 -3.74 -12.85 4.78
N ALA A 29 -4.32 -12.90 3.57
CA ALA A 29 -3.54 -12.90 2.34
C ALA A 29 -2.67 -11.64 2.21
N LEU A 30 -3.23 -10.45 2.47
CA LEU A 30 -2.48 -9.19 2.42
C LEU A 30 -1.37 -9.12 3.47
N TYR A 31 -1.60 -9.67 4.65
CA TYR A 31 -0.58 -9.76 5.69
C TYR A 31 0.61 -10.60 5.22
N GLU A 32 0.36 -11.79 4.68
CA GLU A 32 1.40 -12.69 4.19
C GLU A 32 2.13 -12.14 2.94
N LEU A 33 1.40 -11.46 2.05
CA LEU A 33 1.94 -11.00 0.77
C LEU A 33 2.60 -9.63 0.83
N VAL A 34 2.20 -8.76 1.76
CA VAL A 34 2.66 -7.36 1.84
C VAL A 34 3.34 -7.06 3.17
N ILE A 35 2.69 -7.31 4.29
CA ILE A 35 3.21 -6.92 5.61
C ILE A 35 4.41 -7.77 6.01
N LEU A 36 4.32 -9.09 5.86
CA LEU A 36 5.36 -10.03 6.26
C LEU A 36 6.69 -9.82 5.50
N PRO A 37 6.70 -9.61 4.17
CA PRO A 37 7.94 -9.28 3.46
C PRO A 37 8.55 -7.94 3.87
N LEU A 38 7.74 -6.94 4.22
CA LEU A 38 8.21 -5.64 4.67
C LEU A 38 8.82 -5.70 6.08
N GLN A 39 8.19 -6.47 6.98
CA GLN A 39 8.64 -6.60 8.38
C GLN A 39 9.79 -7.61 8.56
N ARG A 40 9.86 -8.66 7.73
CA ARG A 40 10.88 -9.72 7.82
C ARG A 40 11.52 -10.03 6.47
N PRO A 41 12.29 -9.08 5.90
CA PRO A 41 12.95 -9.28 4.62
C PRO A 41 13.97 -10.44 4.64
N GLU A 42 14.44 -10.87 5.82
CA GLU A 42 15.40 -11.98 5.95
C GLU A 42 14.81 -13.31 5.43
N LEU A 43 13.50 -13.50 5.59
CA LEU A 43 12.79 -14.70 5.14
C LEU A 43 12.69 -14.81 3.61
N PHE A 44 12.80 -13.69 2.89
CA PHE A 44 12.60 -13.60 1.44
C PHE A 44 13.90 -13.37 0.65
N SER A 45 15.02 -13.14 1.34
CA SER A 45 16.31 -12.80 0.72
C SER A 45 17.18 -14.01 0.39
N HIS A 46 17.00 -15.14 1.07
CA HIS A 46 17.90 -16.30 0.95
C HIS A 46 17.35 -17.47 0.12
N GLY A 47 16.05 -17.46 -0.21
CA GLY A 47 15.39 -18.54 -0.93
C GLY A 47 14.78 -18.09 -2.25
N LYS A 48 15.18 -18.72 -3.37
CA LYS A 48 14.54 -18.52 -4.70
C LYS A 48 13.05 -18.93 -4.74
N LEU A 49 12.52 -19.53 -3.66
CA LEU A 49 11.16 -20.06 -3.59
C LEU A 49 10.12 -19.01 -3.18
N LEU A 50 10.52 -17.99 -2.41
CA LEU A 50 9.62 -16.97 -1.86
C LEU A 50 10.05 -15.60 -2.38
N THR A 51 9.52 -15.21 -3.54
CA THR A 51 9.73 -13.86 -4.07
C THR A 51 8.64 -12.93 -3.52
N PRO A 52 8.98 -11.76 -2.95
CA PRO A 52 7.97 -10.80 -2.52
C PRO A 52 7.10 -10.37 -3.71
N GLN A 53 5.80 -10.21 -3.48
CA GLN A 53 4.91 -9.78 -4.55
C GLN A 53 5.19 -8.33 -4.93
N LYS A 54 5.24 -8.07 -6.24
CA LYS A 54 5.57 -6.74 -6.77
C LYS A 54 4.41 -5.73 -6.66
N GLY A 55 3.19 -6.20 -6.45
CA GLY A 55 2.03 -5.34 -6.33
C GLY A 55 0.75 -6.13 -6.10
N VAL A 56 -0.24 -5.47 -5.50
CA VAL A 56 -1.57 -6.00 -5.24
C VAL A 56 -2.61 -5.09 -5.86
N LEU A 57 -3.58 -5.67 -6.56
CA LEU A 57 -4.71 -4.94 -7.11
C LEU A 57 -5.98 -5.20 -6.27
N LEU A 58 -6.46 -4.18 -5.58
CA LEU A 58 -7.74 -4.21 -4.86
C LEU A 58 -8.85 -3.72 -5.80
N TYR A 59 -9.81 -4.59 -6.15
CA TYR A 59 -10.92 -4.25 -7.05
C TYR A 59 -12.30 -4.48 -6.42
N GLY A 60 -13.36 -4.03 -7.10
CA GLY A 60 -14.76 -4.23 -6.71
C GLY A 60 -15.57 -2.93 -6.60
N PRO A 61 -16.81 -2.98 -6.10
CA PRO A 61 -17.69 -1.82 -6.00
C PRO A 61 -17.10 -0.67 -5.17
N PRO A 62 -17.50 0.58 -5.40
CA PRO A 62 -17.13 1.70 -4.55
C PRO A 62 -17.72 1.51 -3.14
N GLY A 63 -17.04 2.03 -2.11
CA GLY A 63 -17.51 1.95 -0.72
C GLY A 63 -17.15 0.67 0.04
N THR A 64 -16.52 -0.34 -0.58
CA THR A 64 -16.12 -1.58 0.11
C THR A 64 -14.80 -1.47 0.91
N GLY A 65 -14.36 -0.26 1.25
CA GLY A 65 -13.18 -0.05 2.12
C GLY A 65 -11.80 -0.29 1.49
N LYS A 66 -11.64 -0.33 0.16
CA LYS A 66 -10.33 -0.59 -0.49
C LYS A 66 -9.23 0.41 -0.07
N THR A 67 -9.55 1.70 -0.08
CA THR A 67 -8.62 2.76 0.36
C THR A 67 -8.34 2.68 1.86
N MET A 68 -9.35 2.31 2.66
CA MET A 68 -9.21 2.11 4.09
C MET A 68 -8.28 0.93 4.40
N LEU A 69 -8.41 -0.17 3.66
CA LEU A 69 -7.54 -1.33 3.74
C LEU A 69 -6.10 -1.00 3.36
N ALA A 70 -5.89 -0.22 2.30
CA ALA A 70 -4.54 0.22 1.92
C ALA A 70 -3.86 1.07 3.01
N LYS A 71 -4.60 1.96 3.66
CA LYS A 71 -4.11 2.74 4.81
C LYS A 71 -3.78 1.86 6.01
N ALA A 72 -4.65 0.90 6.33
CA ALA A 72 -4.41 -0.04 7.42
C ALA A 72 -3.13 -0.88 7.20
N ILE A 73 -2.86 -1.31 5.96
CA ILE A 73 -1.62 -2.02 5.62
C ILE A 73 -0.39 -1.15 5.84
N ALA A 74 -0.44 0.11 5.43
CA ALA A 74 0.66 1.03 5.66
C ALA A 74 0.93 1.24 7.17
N LYS A 75 -0.13 1.37 7.98
CA LYS A 75 -0.02 1.46 9.44
C LYS A 75 0.64 0.23 10.04
N GLU A 76 0.14 -0.96 9.74
CA GLU A 76 0.64 -2.23 10.30
C GLU A 76 2.07 -2.56 9.84
N SER A 77 2.42 -2.21 8.60
CA SER A 77 3.77 -2.44 8.07
C SER A 77 4.78 -1.37 8.52
N GLY A 78 4.33 -0.26 9.11
CA GLY A 78 5.17 0.90 9.39
C GLY A 78 5.72 1.57 8.12
N ALA A 79 5.08 1.33 6.97
CA ALA A 79 5.50 1.87 5.69
C ALA A 79 4.85 3.22 5.41
N VAL A 80 5.60 4.09 4.71
CA VAL A 80 5.09 5.37 4.22
C VAL A 80 4.00 5.13 3.17
N PHE A 81 2.84 5.76 3.34
CA PHE A 81 1.71 5.64 2.41
C PHE A 81 1.71 6.78 1.40
N ILE A 82 1.78 6.47 0.12
CA ILE A 82 1.76 7.46 -0.96
C ILE A 82 0.42 7.37 -1.69
N ASN A 83 -0.41 8.40 -1.55
CA ASN A 83 -1.75 8.45 -2.16
C ASN A 83 -1.76 9.19 -3.49
N VAL A 84 -1.33 8.52 -4.57
CA VAL A 84 -1.29 9.15 -5.89
C VAL A 84 -2.66 9.11 -6.55
N ARG A 85 -3.27 10.29 -6.74
CA ARG A 85 -4.50 10.45 -7.54
C ARG A 85 -4.15 10.66 -9.01
N VAL A 86 -4.92 10.06 -9.93
CA VAL A 86 -4.73 10.23 -11.38
C VAL A 86 -4.79 11.71 -11.80
N SER A 87 -5.61 12.51 -11.12
CA SER A 87 -5.64 13.97 -11.30
C SER A 87 -4.31 14.67 -11.02
N ASN A 88 -3.51 14.14 -10.08
CA ASN A 88 -2.21 14.69 -9.70
C ASN A 88 -1.13 14.32 -10.72
N LEU A 89 -1.28 13.17 -11.39
CA LEU A 89 -0.39 12.72 -12.47
C LEU A 89 -0.59 13.49 -13.78
N MET A 90 -1.78 14.06 -14.00
CA MET A 90 -2.19 14.69 -15.27
C MET A 90 -1.90 16.21 -15.34
N SER A 91 -0.90 16.72 -14.63
CA SER A 91 -0.57 18.15 -14.68
C SER A 91 0.18 18.53 -15.96
N LYS A 92 -0.55 18.94 -17.00
CA LYS A 92 -0.25 19.81 -18.18
C LYS A 92 1.10 19.76 -18.93
N TRP A 93 2.14 19.08 -18.47
CA TRP A 93 3.47 19.00 -19.11
C TRP A 93 3.91 17.55 -19.24
N PHE A 94 3.83 17.05 -20.47
CA PHE A 94 4.10 15.67 -20.90
C PHE A 94 5.59 15.24 -20.82
N GLY A 95 6.44 15.96 -20.07
CA GLY A 95 7.91 15.82 -20.13
C GLY A 95 8.63 15.38 -18.86
N ASP A 96 8.06 15.62 -17.67
CA ASP A 96 8.75 15.35 -16.39
C ASP A 96 8.35 14.02 -15.74
N ALA A 97 7.39 13.29 -16.31
CA ALA A 97 6.88 12.02 -15.76
C ALA A 97 7.90 10.86 -15.83
N GLN A 98 9.03 11.03 -16.52
CA GLN A 98 9.97 9.96 -16.83
C GLN A 98 11.37 10.13 -16.19
N LYS A 99 11.52 11.07 -15.24
CA LYS A 99 12.81 11.38 -14.60
C LYS A 99 12.91 10.97 -13.12
N LEU A 100 12.01 10.10 -12.66
CA LEU A 100 12.11 9.41 -11.36
C LEU A 100 12.83 8.07 -11.51
#